data_AF-A0A9W6HEY2-F1
#
_entry.id   AF-A0A9W6HEY2-F1
#
_cell.length_a   1.000
_cell.length_b   1.000
_cell.length_c   1.000
_cell.angle_alpha   90.00
_cell.angle_beta   90.00
_cell.angle_gamma   90.00
#
_symmetry.space_group_name_H-M   'P 1'
#
loop_
_entity.id
_entity.type
_entity.pdbx_description
1 polymer ?
#
loop_
_entity_poly.entity_id
_entity_poly.type
_entity_poly.pdbx_seq_one_letter_code
_entity_poly.pdbx_strand_id
1 'polypeptide(L)'
;MSITARPRTATLAALAVVGALALTGCTPTGDAGSSDATPAPTASTPEKSATPTPTPDAGGDGAMTGDVLAERDAFIAEQQQPVGQPVLTAKTPAQQDLVAQQRAHVEANGGQWSEQAETVTLALALDACETSILNGHEIDVASFRTHVVTSPLIGSLAVDDASREGAVSIMVFGTRFLCPDDAPQWEQAWTEAGGQY
;
A
#
# COMPACT_ATOMS: atom_id res chain seq x y z
N MET A 1 -52.37 -20.74 10.68
CA MET A 1 -51.95 -21.30 9.39
C MET A 1 -50.47 -21.63 9.51
N SER A 2 -50.14 -22.91 9.58
CA SER A 2 -48.79 -23.42 9.83
C SER A 2 -48.15 -23.82 8.51
N ILE A 3 -46.98 -23.28 8.20
CA ILE A 3 -46.15 -23.75 7.08
C ILE A 3 -44.87 -24.30 7.68
N THR A 4 -44.76 -25.63 7.66
CA THR A 4 -43.57 -26.40 8.02
C THR A 4 -43.02 -27.01 6.74
N ALA A 5 -41.70 -26.86 6.50
CA ALA A 5 -40.77 -27.72 5.73
C ALA A 5 -39.71 -26.84 5.04
N ARG A 6 -38.41 -27.17 4.95
CA ARG A 6 -37.50 -28.17 5.54
C ARG A 6 -36.08 -27.71 5.12
N PRO A 7 -35.01 -27.94 5.90
CA PRO A 7 -33.67 -27.46 5.55
C PRO A 7 -33.02 -28.34 4.48
N ARG A 8 -32.23 -27.74 3.57
CA ARG A 8 -31.34 -28.45 2.65
C ARG A 8 -29.93 -28.44 3.21
N THR A 9 -29.57 -29.54 3.87
CA THR A 9 -28.19 -29.97 4.09
C THR A 9 -27.57 -30.42 2.76
N ALA A 10 -26.39 -29.92 2.42
CA ALA A 10 -25.50 -30.56 1.47
C ALA A 10 -24.08 -30.56 2.04
N THR A 11 -23.54 -31.76 2.16
CA THR A 11 -22.32 -32.15 2.86
C THR A 11 -21.18 -32.33 1.85
N LEU A 12 -19.94 -32.11 2.34
CA LEU A 12 -18.67 -32.73 1.91
C LEU A 12 -18.08 -32.39 0.53
N ALA A 13 -16.83 -31.90 0.54
CA ALA A 13 -15.69 -32.69 0.07
C ALA A 13 -14.36 -32.03 0.47
N ALA A 14 -13.58 -32.74 1.31
CA ALA A 14 -12.18 -32.44 1.57
C ALA A 14 -11.32 -33.03 0.44
N LEU A 15 -10.32 -32.27 -0.01
CA LEU A 15 -9.27 -32.77 -0.92
C LEU A 15 -7.91 -32.33 -0.39
N ALA A 16 -7.20 -33.29 0.19
CA ALA A 16 -5.78 -33.21 0.49
C ALA A 16 -4.98 -33.52 -0.78
N VAL A 17 -3.99 -32.68 -1.11
CA VAL A 17 -2.94 -33.04 -2.06
C VAL A 17 -1.57 -32.74 -1.44
N VAL A 18 -0.74 -33.77 -1.52
CA VAL A 18 0.61 -33.92 -1.01
C VAL A 18 1.62 -33.37 -2.01
N GLY A 19 2.73 -32.79 -1.51
CA GLY A 19 4.05 -33.23 -1.96
C GLY A 19 4.92 -32.30 -2.81
N ALA A 20 6.02 -31.88 -2.16
CA ALA A 20 7.39 -31.74 -2.67
C ALA A 20 7.73 -30.67 -3.71
N LEU A 21 8.76 -29.87 -3.41
CA LEU A 21 10.08 -29.97 -4.05
C LEU A 21 11.09 -29.02 -3.38
N ALA A 22 12.18 -29.61 -2.89
CA ALA A 22 13.36 -28.90 -2.43
C ALA A 22 14.18 -28.41 -3.64
N LEU A 23 14.66 -27.17 -3.59
CA LEU A 23 15.68 -26.67 -4.50
C LEU A 23 16.85 -26.10 -3.70
N THR A 24 17.98 -26.74 -3.91
CA THR A 24 19.34 -26.38 -3.52
C THR A 24 19.75 -25.06 -4.17
N GLY A 25 20.35 -24.15 -3.40
CA GLY A 25 20.98 -22.92 -3.91
C GLY A 25 22.36 -22.74 -3.31
N CYS A 26 23.38 -22.83 -4.16
CA CYS A 26 24.80 -22.70 -3.85
C CYS A 26 25.18 -21.29 -3.37
N THR A 27 26.15 -21.25 -2.45
CA THR A 27 26.92 -20.07 -2.07
C THR A 27 27.89 -19.64 -3.18
N PRO A 28 28.18 -18.34 -3.26
CA PRO A 28 29.57 -17.94 -3.45
C PRO A 28 30.04 -16.92 -2.39
N THR A 29 31.20 -17.26 -1.83
CA THR A 29 32.14 -16.44 -1.09
C THR A 29 32.49 -15.14 -1.81
N GLY A 30 32.47 -14.03 -1.08
CA GLY A 30 33.04 -12.75 -1.47
C GLY A 30 33.46 -11.99 -0.22
N ASP A 31 34.69 -12.25 0.21
CA ASP A 31 35.37 -11.63 1.34
C ASP A 31 36.02 -10.31 0.87
N ALA A 32 35.72 -9.21 1.55
CA ALA A 32 36.50 -7.97 1.48
C ALA A 32 36.23 -7.13 2.74
N GLY A 33 36.89 -7.52 3.82
CA GLY A 33 36.98 -6.72 5.04
C GLY A 33 37.96 -5.54 4.92
N SER A 34 37.69 -4.59 5.81
CA SER A 34 38.62 -3.68 6.51
C SER A 34 38.96 -2.31 5.91
N SER A 35 38.21 -1.34 6.43
CA SER A 35 38.60 -0.06 7.05
C SER A 35 40.09 0.23 7.26
N ASP A 36 40.50 1.44 6.86
CA ASP A 36 41.15 2.54 7.64
C ASP A 36 41.70 3.55 6.61
N ALA A 37 41.82 4.86 6.77
CA ALA A 37 41.72 5.75 7.93
C ALA A 37 41.48 7.20 7.43
N THR A 38 40.83 7.99 8.29
CA THR A 38 40.73 9.46 8.25
C THR A 38 42.09 10.13 8.44
N PRO A 39 42.33 11.33 7.88
CA PRO A 39 42.43 12.50 8.76
C PRO A 39 41.72 13.76 8.20
N ALA A 40 40.95 14.42 9.07
CA ALA A 40 40.58 15.84 8.95
C ALA A 40 41.73 16.73 9.50
N PRO A 41 41.63 18.07 9.66
CA PRO A 41 40.67 19.05 9.13
C PRO A 41 41.38 20.28 8.48
N THR A 42 40.69 21.18 7.77
CA THR A 42 41.08 22.61 7.72
C THR A 42 39.91 23.55 7.38
N ALA A 43 39.62 24.40 8.37
CA ALA A 43 39.11 25.78 8.34
C ALA A 43 37.89 26.18 7.47
N SER A 44 36.78 26.39 8.18
CA SER A 44 35.65 27.22 7.77
C SER A 44 36.04 28.70 7.65
N THR A 45 35.61 29.36 6.58
CA THR A 45 35.37 30.81 6.54
C THR A 45 33.92 31.01 6.07
N PRO A 46 33.07 31.79 6.76
CA PRO A 46 31.68 31.98 6.37
C PRO A 46 31.57 33.15 5.38
N GLU A 47 31.14 32.88 4.15
CA GLU A 47 30.64 33.92 3.25
C GLU A 47 29.13 33.79 3.07
N LYS A 48 28.49 34.95 3.14
CA LYS A 48 27.07 35.19 3.29
C LYS A 48 26.44 35.45 1.92
N SER A 49 25.23 34.91 1.71
CA SER A 49 24.23 35.32 0.71
C SER A 49 24.53 35.08 -0.78
N ALA A 50 23.85 34.08 -1.35
CA ALA A 50 22.96 34.28 -2.48
C ALA A 50 21.98 33.11 -2.58
N THR A 51 20.68 33.39 -2.49
CA THR A 51 19.61 32.44 -2.78
C THR A 51 19.53 32.25 -4.31
N PRO A 52 19.69 31.04 -4.88
CA PRO A 52 19.33 30.82 -6.26
C PRO A 52 17.83 30.57 -6.36
N THR A 53 17.12 31.45 -7.07
CA THR A 53 15.79 31.18 -7.59
C THR A 53 15.86 29.98 -8.53
N PRO A 54 15.02 28.93 -8.39
CA PRO A 54 14.96 27.88 -9.38
C PRO A 54 14.26 28.40 -10.64
N THR A 55 15.03 28.50 -11.73
CA THR A 55 14.51 28.59 -13.10
C THR A 55 13.79 27.27 -13.43
N PRO A 56 12.60 27.29 -14.04
CA PRO A 56 11.95 26.06 -14.49
C PRO A 56 12.73 25.51 -15.68
N ASP A 57 13.45 24.42 -15.47
CA ASP A 57 14.11 23.70 -16.54
C ASP A 57 13.07 22.85 -17.28
N ALA A 58 12.96 23.11 -18.57
CA ALA A 58 12.07 22.41 -19.47
C ALA A 58 12.82 21.20 -20.05
N GLY A 59 12.28 20.00 -19.84
CA GLY A 59 12.66 18.81 -20.59
C GLY A 59 13.61 17.88 -19.85
N GLY A 60 13.06 16.80 -19.30
CA GLY A 60 13.83 15.69 -18.73
C GLY A 60 12.97 14.45 -18.61
N ASP A 61 13.16 13.52 -19.53
CA ASP A 61 12.47 12.24 -19.59
C ASP A 61 12.68 11.43 -18.29
N GLY A 62 11.58 11.03 -17.64
CA GLY A 62 11.48 9.80 -16.84
C GLY A 62 12.35 9.62 -15.59
N ALA A 63 12.97 10.66 -15.05
CA ALA A 63 13.64 10.56 -13.76
C ALA A 63 12.63 10.83 -12.63
N MET A 64 12.19 9.79 -11.92
CA MET A 64 11.68 9.97 -10.55
C MET A 64 12.72 10.82 -9.83
N THR A 65 12.35 12.06 -9.48
CA THR A 65 13.27 12.97 -8.81
C THR A 65 13.69 12.33 -7.49
N GLY A 66 14.93 12.55 -7.05
CA GLY A 66 15.40 12.00 -5.77
C GLY A 66 14.55 12.40 -4.57
N ASP A 67 13.70 13.43 -4.75
CA ASP A 67 12.71 13.90 -3.79
C ASP A 67 11.57 12.90 -3.57
N VAL A 68 10.99 12.34 -4.65
CA VAL A 68 9.87 11.37 -4.58
C VAL A 68 10.27 10.09 -3.83
N LEU A 69 11.47 9.57 -4.09
CA LEU A 69 11.93 8.35 -3.40
C LEU A 69 12.27 8.62 -1.93
N ALA A 70 12.81 9.80 -1.61
CA ALA A 70 13.08 10.19 -0.23
C ALA A 70 11.78 10.38 0.56
N GLU A 71 10.76 10.99 -0.04
CA GLU A 71 9.42 11.12 0.54
C GLU A 71 8.79 9.75 0.78
N ARG A 72 8.84 8.86 -0.20
CA ARG A 72 8.32 7.49 -0.05
C ARG A 72 8.98 6.77 1.13
N ASP A 73 10.30 6.85 1.24
CA ASP A 73 11.04 6.20 2.31
C ASP A 73 10.69 6.83 3.68
N ALA A 74 10.47 8.14 3.75
CA ALA A 74 9.97 8.83 4.93
C ALA A 74 8.55 8.36 5.31
N PHE A 75 7.64 8.27 4.34
CA PHE A 75 6.29 7.73 4.54
C PHE A 75 6.36 6.31 5.11
N ILE A 76 7.11 5.39 4.48
CA ILE A 76 7.25 4.00 4.96
C ILE A 76 7.75 3.96 6.42
N ALA A 77 8.72 4.80 6.77
CA ALA A 77 9.24 4.90 8.13
C ALA A 77 8.18 5.40 9.13
N GLU A 78 7.40 6.42 8.76
CA GLU A 78 6.33 6.98 9.59
C GLU A 78 5.20 5.99 9.87
N GLN A 79 4.92 5.09 8.92
CA GLN A 79 3.87 4.09 9.07
C GLN A 79 4.24 2.97 10.06
N GLN A 80 5.52 2.81 10.39
CA GLN A 80 6.03 1.84 11.38
C GLN A 80 5.62 0.38 11.12
N GLN A 81 5.23 0.06 9.88
CA GLN A 81 4.85 -1.29 9.51
C GLN A 81 6.10 -2.16 9.27
N PRO A 82 6.07 -3.44 9.67
CA PRO A 82 7.19 -4.32 9.43
C PRO A 82 7.28 -4.69 7.94
N VAL A 83 8.41 -4.37 7.31
CA VAL A 83 8.65 -4.69 5.89
C VAL A 83 8.74 -6.21 5.70
N GLY A 84 8.02 -6.73 4.70
CA GLY A 84 8.08 -8.13 4.30
C GLY A 84 7.39 -9.11 5.24
N GLN A 85 6.65 -8.64 6.26
CA GLN A 85 5.85 -9.51 7.11
C GLN A 85 4.44 -9.70 6.54
N PRO A 86 3.87 -10.91 6.65
CA PRO A 86 2.55 -11.22 6.08
C PRO A 86 1.38 -10.65 6.88
N VAL A 87 1.63 -10.11 8.08
CA VAL A 87 0.59 -9.61 9.00
C VAL A 87 0.92 -8.17 9.36
N LEU A 88 -0.08 -7.30 9.22
CA LEU A 88 -0.01 -5.90 9.62
C LEU A 88 -0.96 -5.63 10.78
N THR A 89 -0.56 -4.71 11.65
CA THR A 89 -1.40 -4.24 12.77
C THR A 89 -1.25 -2.73 12.89
N ALA A 90 -2.30 -2.03 13.27
CA ALA A 90 -2.24 -0.57 13.38
C ALA A 90 -1.21 -0.12 14.42
N LYS A 91 -0.25 0.72 14.01
CA LYS A 91 0.84 1.28 14.83
C LYS A 91 0.64 2.75 15.14
N THR A 92 0.16 3.52 14.16
CA THR A 92 -0.06 4.96 14.30
C THR A 92 -1.51 5.26 14.70
N PRO A 93 -1.80 6.43 15.30
CA PRO A 93 -3.18 6.83 15.58
C PRO A 93 -4.08 6.84 14.34
N ALA A 94 -3.57 7.33 13.20
CA ALA A 94 -4.33 7.35 11.94
C ALA A 94 -4.69 5.93 11.46
N GLN A 95 -3.77 4.97 11.58
CA GLN A 95 -4.04 3.57 11.26
C GLN A 95 -5.06 2.96 12.22
N GLN A 96 -5.03 3.32 13.51
CA GLN A 96 -5.99 2.85 14.50
C GLN A 96 -7.40 3.36 14.20
N ASP A 97 -7.52 4.63 13.80
CA ASP A 97 -8.79 5.23 13.41
C ASP A 97 -9.35 4.60 12.12
N LEU A 98 -8.49 4.37 11.12
CA LEU A 98 -8.85 3.62 9.91
C LEU A 98 -9.40 2.24 10.25
N VAL A 99 -8.66 1.46 11.04
CA VAL A 99 -9.06 0.11 11.45
C VAL A 99 -10.35 0.13 12.27
N ALA A 100 -10.50 1.10 13.17
CA ALA A 100 -11.70 1.23 13.99
C ALA A 100 -12.94 1.52 13.13
N GLN A 101 -12.84 2.42 12.15
CA GLN A 101 -13.96 2.74 11.26
C GLN A 101 -14.28 1.60 10.30
N GLN A 102 -13.26 0.94 9.74
CA GLN A 102 -13.48 -0.21 8.87
C GLN A 102 -14.08 -1.40 9.64
N ARG A 103 -13.63 -1.64 10.88
CA ARG A 103 -14.22 -2.62 11.80
C ARG A 103 -15.69 -2.33 12.06
N ALA A 104 -16.00 -1.09 12.45
CA ALA A 104 -17.37 -0.67 12.71
C ALA A 104 -18.26 -0.85 11.47
N HIS A 105 -17.75 -0.54 10.27
CA HIS A 105 -18.48 -0.75 9.02
C HIS A 105 -18.76 -2.24 8.77
N VAL A 106 -17.77 -3.12 8.91
CA VAL A 106 -17.95 -4.56 8.72
C VAL A 106 -18.96 -5.14 9.71
N GLU A 107 -18.85 -4.77 10.99
CA GLU A 107 -19.73 -5.27 12.06
C GLU A 107 -21.16 -4.75 11.91
N ALA A 108 -21.35 -3.50 11.50
CA ALA A 108 -22.66 -2.93 11.21
C ALA A 108 -23.39 -3.66 10.07
N ASN A 109 -22.65 -4.27 9.15
CA ASN A 109 -23.18 -5.08 8.05
C ASN A 109 -23.26 -6.58 8.37
N GLY A 110 -23.16 -6.95 9.66
CA GLY A 110 -23.27 -8.34 10.12
C GLY A 110 -22.03 -9.21 9.88
N GLY A 111 -20.92 -8.60 9.45
CA GLY A 111 -19.62 -9.25 9.34
C GLY A 111 -18.95 -9.45 10.69
N GLN A 112 -17.80 -10.13 10.68
CA GLN A 112 -16.91 -10.26 11.83
C GLN A 112 -15.54 -9.72 11.46
N TRP A 113 -14.97 -8.88 12.31
CA TRP A 113 -13.61 -8.40 12.11
C TRP A 113 -12.59 -9.49 12.40
N SER A 114 -11.57 -9.58 11.55
CA SER A 114 -10.47 -10.53 11.70
C SER A 114 -9.13 -9.82 11.56
N GLU A 115 -8.06 -10.48 12.02
CA GLU A 115 -6.68 -10.01 11.82
C GLU A 115 -6.33 -9.89 10.34
N GLN A 116 -6.85 -10.79 9.51
CA GLN A 116 -6.70 -10.71 8.06
C GLN A 116 -7.39 -9.47 7.48
N ALA A 117 -8.58 -9.12 7.97
CA ALA A 117 -9.28 -7.91 7.54
C ALA A 117 -8.49 -6.64 7.89
N GLU A 118 -7.87 -6.61 9.08
CA GLU A 118 -6.96 -5.53 9.47
C GLU A 118 -5.73 -5.45 8.57
N THR A 119 -5.09 -6.58 8.31
CA THR A 119 -3.92 -6.65 7.42
C THR A 119 -4.25 -6.13 6.02
N VAL A 120 -5.36 -6.58 5.44
CA VAL A 120 -5.80 -6.15 4.10
C VAL A 120 -6.15 -4.66 4.09
N THR A 121 -6.83 -4.16 5.12
CA THR A 121 -7.19 -2.74 5.23
C THR A 121 -5.96 -1.85 5.26
N LEU A 122 -4.97 -2.19 6.09
CA LEU A 122 -3.73 -1.43 6.17
C LEU A 122 -2.92 -1.53 4.89
N ALA A 123 -2.76 -2.74 4.33
CA ALA A 123 -1.98 -2.95 3.11
C ALA A 123 -2.54 -2.13 1.94
N LEU A 124 -3.86 -2.14 1.72
CA LEU A 124 -4.50 -1.40 0.63
C LEU A 124 -4.35 0.11 0.80
N ALA A 125 -4.52 0.62 2.02
CA ALA A 125 -4.36 2.05 2.29
C ALA A 125 -2.90 2.51 2.09
N LEU A 126 -1.93 1.71 2.54
CA LEU A 126 -0.50 2.00 2.39
C LEU A 126 -0.08 1.96 0.91
N ASP A 127 -0.54 0.97 0.14
CA ASP A 127 -0.27 0.82 -1.30
C ASP A 127 -0.77 2.02 -2.11
N ALA A 128 -1.96 2.55 -1.79
CA ALA A 128 -2.50 3.74 -2.44
C ALA A 128 -1.73 5.02 -2.11
N CYS A 129 -1.34 5.20 -0.85
CA CYS A 129 -0.56 6.38 -0.46
C CYS A 129 0.86 6.34 -1.02
N GLU A 130 1.51 5.17 -1.05
CA GLU A 130 2.78 4.99 -1.76
C GLU A 130 2.61 5.29 -3.26
N THR A 131 1.52 4.84 -3.87
CA THR A 131 1.21 5.15 -5.28
C THR A 131 1.03 6.64 -5.50
N SER A 132 0.43 7.38 -4.56
CA SER A 132 0.28 8.83 -4.66
C SER A 132 1.64 9.52 -4.69
N ILE A 133 2.53 9.18 -3.76
CA ILE A 133 3.90 9.69 -3.72
C ILE A 133 4.65 9.37 -5.01
N LEU A 134 4.57 8.12 -5.48
CA LEU A 134 5.25 7.69 -6.71
C LEU A 134 4.70 8.36 -7.97
N ASN A 135 3.49 8.92 -7.95
CA ASN A 135 2.95 9.73 -9.04
C ASN A 135 3.06 11.24 -8.76
N GLY A 136 3.84 11.66 -7.76
CA GLY A 136 4.03 13.08 -7.42
C GLY A 136 2.77 13.75 -6.89
N HIS A 137 1.92 13.01 -6.17
CA HIS A 137 0.62 13.45 -5.64
C HIS A 137 -0.40 13.82 -6.72
N GLU A 138 -0.24 13.30 -7.94
CA GLU A 138 -1.19 13.46 -9.04
C GLU A 138 -1.89 12.12 -9.34
N ILE A 139 -3.15 12.00 -8.93
CA ILE A 139 -3.99 10.83 -9.18
C ILE A 139 -5.16 11.23 -10.06
N ASP A 140 -5.13 10.79 -11.32
CA ASP A 140 -6.23 10.90 -12.25
C ASP A 140 -6.88 9.53 -12.50
N VAL A 141 -7.91 9.49 -13.35
CA VAL A 141 -8.60 8.23 -13.68
C VAL A 141 -7.67 7.22 -14.33
N ALA A 142 -6.67 7.66 -15.10
CA ALA A 142 -5.77 6.76 -15.81
C ALA A 142 -4.75 6.12 -14.85
N SER A 143 -4.14 6.90 -13.95
CA SER A 143 -3.22 6.37 -12.93
C SER A 143 -3.96 5.50 -11.92
N PHE A 144 -5.15 5.90 -11.50
CA PHE A 144 -6.04 5.09 -10.66
C PHE A 144 -6.36 3.73 -11.29
N ARG A 145 -6.85 3.69 -12.53
CA ARG A 145 -7.17 2.42 -13.23
C ARG A 145 -5.94 1.55 -13.39
N THR A 146 -4.82 2.17 -13.78
CA THR A 146 -3.54 1.48 -13.91
C THR A 146 -3.15 0.82 -12.60
N HIS A 147 -3.24 1.54 -11.47
CA HIS A 147 -2.97 0.99 -10.16
C HIS A 147 -3.92 -0.20 -9.83
N VAL A 148 -5.23 -0.03 -10.02
CA VAL A 148 -6.21 -1.09 -9.72
C VAL A 148 -5.99 -2.37 -10.54
N VAL A 149 -5.60 -2.24 -11.82
CA VAL A 149 -5.38 -3.38 -12.71
C VAL A 149 -4.02 -4.05 -12.47
N THR A 150 -3.00 -3.28 -12.13
CA THR A 150 -1.62 -3.77 -12.05
C THR A 150 -1.15 -4.09 -10.62
N SER A 151 -1.86 -3.63 -9.59
CA SER A 151 -1.51 -3.90 -8.18
C SER A 151 -1.56 -5.41 -7.90
N PRO A 152 -0.43 -6.03 -7.51
CA PRO A 152 -0.42 -7.43 -7.10
C PRO A 152 -1.28 -7.69 -5.87
N LEU A 153 -1.40 -6.70 -4.97
CA LEU A 153 -2.23 -6.79 -3.78
C LEU A 153 -3.71 -6.91 -4.17
N ILE A 154 -4.22 -6.00 -5.00
CA ILE A 154 -5.60 -6.06 -5.49
C ILE A 154 -5.81 -7.34 -6.31
N GLY A 155 -4.86 -7.70 -7.18
CA GLY A 155 -4.91 -8.95 -7.95
C GLY A 155 -5.04 -10.20 -7.08
N SER A 156 -4.39 -10.23 -5.91
CA SER A 156 -4.47 -11.35 -4.97
C SER A 156 -5.81 -11.44 -4.20
N LEU A 157 -6.52 -10.31 -4.07
CA LEU A 157 -7.81 -10.20 -3.36
C LEU A 157 -9.02 -10.32 -4.30
N ALA A 158 -8.83 -10.01 -5.58
CA ALA A 158 -9.85 -9.97 -6.62
C ALA A 158 -10.16 -11.36 -7.20
N VAL A 159 -10.82 -12.23 -6.41
CA VAL A 159 -11.34 -13.53 -6.88
C VAL A 159 -12.50 -13.37 -7.88
N ASP A 160 -13.23 -12.26 -7.79
CA ASP A 160 -14.29 -11.85 -8.71
C ASP A 160 -14.41 -10.31 -8.73
N ASP A 161 -15.35 -9.78 -9.52
CA ASP A 161 -15.55 -8.33 -9.64
C ASP A 161 -16.03 -7.69 -8.33
N ALA A 162 -16.80 -8.41 -7.52
CA ALA A 162 -17.31 -7.89 -6.24
C ALA A 162 -16.20 -7.79 -5.20
N SER A 163 -15.30 -8.77 -5.15
CA SER A 163 -14.16 -8.72 -4.23
C SER A 163 -13.12 -7.69 -4.68
N ARG A 164 -12.96 -7.47 -6.00
CA ARG A 164 -12.18 -6.34 -6.54
C ARG A 164 -12.76 -5.01 -6.11
N GLU A 165 -14.05 -4.79 -6.30
CA GLU A 165 -14.72 -3.55 -5.91
C GLU A 165 -14.62 -3.32 -4.39
N GLY A 166 -14.74 -4.37 -3.59
CA GLY A 166 -14.50 -4.30 -2.15
C GLY A 166 -13.07 -3.86 -1.79
N ALA A 167 -12.06 -4.41 -2.47
CA ALA A 167 -10.67 -4.00 -2.25
C ALA A 167 -10.42 -2.54 -2.66
N VAL A 168 -10.93 -2.12 -3.83
CA VAL A 168 -10.84 -0.73 -4.30
C VAL A 168 -11.56 0.22 -3.33
N SER A 169 -12.73 -0.15 -2.84
CA SER A 169 -13.47 0.65 -1.86
C SER A 169 -12.69 0.83 -0.55
N ILE A 170 -12.05 -0.22 -0.03
CA ILE A 170 -11.23 -0.15 1.18
C ILE A 170 -9.98 0.72 0.93
N MET A 171 -9.32 0.53 -0.21
CA MET A 171 -8.16 1.30 -0.64
C MET A 171 -8.48 2.80 -0.66
N VAL A 172 -9.54 3.21 -1.36
CA VAL A 172 -9.96 4.62 -1.46
C VAL A 172 -10.43 5.17 -0.11
N PHE A 173 -11.09 4.36 0.73
CA PHE A 173 -11.44 4.80 2.08
C PHE A 173 -10.19 5.06 2.95
N GLY A 174 -9.16 4.23 2.81
CA GLY A 174 -7.93 4.29 3.57
C GLY A 174 -7.11 5.56 3.35
N THR A 175 -7.14 6.14 2.14
CA THR A 175 -6.38 7.36 1.80
C THR A 175 -6.78 8.53 2.68
N ARG A 176 -8.06 8.62 3.10
CA ARG A 176 -8.58 9.65 4.02
C ARG A 176 -7.84 9.71 5.36
N PHE A 177 -7.16 8.64 5.74
CA PHE A 177 -6.45 8.54 7.01
C PHE A 177 -4.94 8.64 6.82
N LEU A 178 -4.40 7.95 5.82
CA LEU A 178 -2.94 7.79 5.69
C LEU A 178 -2.31 8.83 4.75
N CYS A 179 -3.07 9.38 3.81
CA CYS A 179 -2.64 10.45 2.88
C CYS A 179 -3.84 11.37 2.57
N PRO A 180 -4.35 12.11 3.57
CA PRO A 180 -5.62 12.85 3.45
C PRO A 180 -5.61 13.94 2.37
N ASP A 181 -4.45 14.49 2.02
CA ASP A 181 -4.31 15.50 0.97
C ASP A 181 -4.56 14.92 -0.44
N ASP A 182 -4.31 13.61 -0.63
CA ASP A 182 -4.53 12.89 -1.89
C ASP A 182 -5.92 12.26 -1.98
N ALA A 183 -6.59 12.06 -0.84
CA ALA A 183 -7.86 11.35 -0.77
C ALA A 183 -8.95 11.87 -1.73
N PRO A 184 -9.15 13.20 -1.91
CA PRO A 184 -10.13 13.72 -2.87
C PRO A 184 -9.90 13.24 -4.31
N GLN A 185 -8.64 13.09 -4.72
CA GLN A 185 -8.28 12.65 -6.07
C GLN A 185 -8.63 11.16 -6.26
N TRP A 186 -8.34 10.31 -5.28
CA TRP A 186 -8.73 8.90 -5.30
C TRP A 186 -10.25 8.71 -5.34
N GLU A 187 -10.99 9.48 -4.55
CA GLU A 187 -12.46 9.43 -4.51
C GLU A 187 -13.10 9.88 -5.82
N GLN A 188 -12.56 10.95 -6.41
CA GLN A 188 -12.99 11.44 -7.71
C GLN A 188 -12.68 10.40 -8.79
N ALA A 189 -11.45 9.90 -8.86
CA ALA A 189 -11.03 8.92 -9.86
C ALA A 189 -11.84 7.62 -9.77
N TRP A 190 -12.15 7.14 -8.56
CA TRP A 190 -13.02 5.98 -8.35
C TRP A 190 -14.44 6.23 -8.86
N THR A 191 -15.01 7.40 -8.54
CA THR A 191 -16.35 7.79 -9.02
C THR A 191 -16.41 7.87 -10.55
N GLU A 192 -15.41 8.47 -11.17
CA GLU A 192 -15.32 8.62 -12.63
C GLU A 192 -15.02 7.29 -13.35
N ALA A 193 -14.25 6.39 -12.71
CA ALA A 193 -13.97 5.07 -13.25
C ALA A 193 -15.25 4.22 -13.37
N GLY A 194 -16.22 4.41 -12.47
CA GLY A 194 -17.54 3.79 -12.55
C GLY A 194 -17.52 2.26 -12.53
N GLY A 195 -16.58 1.67 -11.79
CA GLY A 195 -16.38 0.21 -11.73
C GLY A 195 -15.67 -0.38 -12.96
N GLN A 196 -15.17 0.45 -13.88
CA GLN A 196 -14.40 0.01 -15.04
C GLN A 196 -12.91 0.29 -14.79
N TYR A 197 -12.13 -0.79 -14.67
CA TYR A 197 -10.70 -0.76 -14.38
C TYR A 197 -9.92 -1.41 -15.51
#